data_AF-A0A2K2A791-F1
#
_entry.id   AF-A0A2K2A791-F1
#
_cell.length_a   1.000
_cell.length_b   1.000
_cell.length_c   1.000
_cell.angle_alpha   90.00
_cell.angle_beta   90.00
_cell.angle_gamma   90.00
#
_symmetry.space_group_name_H-M   'P 1'
#
loop_
_entity.id
_entity.type
_entity.pdbx_description
1 polymer ?
#
loop_
_entity_poly.entity_id
_entity_poly.type
_entity_poly.pdbx_seq_one_letter_code
_entity_poly.pdbx_strand_id
1 'polypeptide(L)'
;MWGVSKNPSQLSNKKQEKGGLAESFRPENFIPGLIIGFIFGLFLDLSNPSKNQTKKKNFLPGKSQQQSLEDGDKELKMVFVVRQDLKMGAGKIASQCAHAATGMYAELIYSHRILLRQWEQSGQPKIVVTCKNQQEMYEQDKRSS
;
A
#
# COMPACT_ATOMS: atom_id res chain seq x y z
N MET A 1 59.23 -68.17 -10.83
CA MET A 1 59.50 -67.09 -11.81
C MET A 1 58.19 -66.40 -12.13
N TRP A 2 58.26 -65.07 -12.27
CA TRP A 2 57.16 -64.11 -12.45
C TRP A 2 56.04 -64.49 -13.43
N GLY A 3 54.85 -63.95 -13.19
CA GLY A 3 53.79 -63.92 -14.20
C GLY A 3 52.49 -63.23 -13.81
N VAL A 4 52.55 -61.95 -13.41
CA VAL A 4 51.57 -60.88 -13.69
C VAL A 4 50.07 -61.22 -13.68
N SER A 5 49.35 -60.69 -12.68
CA SER A 5 48.05 -60.05 -12.93
C SER A 5 47.94 -58.79 -12.06
N LYS A 6 48.06 -57.62 -12.70
CA LYS A 6 47.77 -56.27 -12.18
C LYS A 6 46.37 -55.93 -12.71
N ASN A 7 45.36 -55.62 -11.89
CA ASN A 7 45.00 -54.32 -11.29
C ASN A 7 43.48 -54.11 -11.54
N PRO A 8 42.81 -53.04 -11.04
CA PRO A 8 42.71 -52.55 -9.68
C PRO A 8 41.23 -52.19 -9.32
N SER A 9 41.05 -51.76 -8.08
CA SER A 9 39.86 -51.10 -7.53
C SER A 9 39.43 -49.81 -8.25
N GLN A 10 38.12 -49.50 -8.13
CA GLN A 10 37.44 -48.19 -8.27
C GLN A 10 37.06 -47.70 -9.68
N LEU A 11 35.74 -47.61 -9.93
CA LEU A 11 35.18 -46.47 -10.66
C LEU A 11 33.72 -46.20 -10.26
N SER A 12 33.55 -45.16 -9.45
CA SER A 12 32.59 -44.06 -9.60
C SER A 12 31.13 -44.38 -9.94
N ASN A 13 30.27 -44.14 -8.94
CA ASN A 13 29.09 -43.27 -9.01
C ASN A 13 28.61 -42.86 -10.41
N LYS A 14 27.48 -43.45 -10.83
CA LYS A 14 26.26 -42.80 -11.37
C LYS A 14 25.52 -43.82 -12.23
N LYS A 15 24.32 -44.23 -11.82
CA LYS A 15 23.18 -44.21 -12.75
C LYS A 15 21.82 -44.37 -12.08
N GLN A 16 21.03 -43.29 -12.24
CA GLN A 16 19.57 -43.27 -12.46
C GLN A 16 18.65 -43.90 -11.43
N GLU A 17 17.97 -43.03 -10.67
CA GLU A 17 16.52 -43.11 -10.57
C GLU A 17 15.89 -41.87 -11.21
N LYS A 18 14.98 -42.14 -12.15
CA LYS A 18 14.19 -41.16 -12.88
C LYS A 18 12.98 -40.80 -12.02
N GLY A 19 13.09 -39.76 -11.19
CA GLY A 19 11.94 -39.13 -10.54
C GLY A 19 11.31 -38.12 -11.50
N GLY A 20 10.13 -38.43 -12.06
CA GLY A 20 9.41 -37.55 -12.98
C GLY A 20 8.92 -36.26 -12.30
N LEU A 21 8.62 -35.26 -13.14
CA LEU A 21 8.08 -33.93 -12.77
C LEU A 21 6.80 -33.94 -11.90
N ALA A 22 6.27 -35.12 -11.55
CA ALA A 22 5.07 -35.31 -10.74
C ALA A 22 5.36 -35.63 -9.26
N GLU A 23 6.60 -35.94 -8.84
CA GLU A 23 6.93 -36.06 -7.40
C GLU A 23 7.16 -34.70 -6.71
N SER A 24 7.22 -33.61 -7.47
CA SER A 24 7.49 -32.26 -6.97
C SER A 24 6.29 -31.59 -6.28
N PHE A 25 5.09 -32.17 -6.35
CA PHE A 25 3.87 -31.64 -5.72
C PHE A 25 3.59 -32.27 -4.34
N ARG A 26 4.65 -32.56 -3.57
CA ARG A 26 4.50 -32.80 -2.13
C ARG A 26 4.50 -31.45 -1.40
N PRO A 27 3.58 -31.20 -0.45
CA PRO A 27 3.53 -29.92 0.27
C PRO A 27 4.85 -29.61 0.99
N GLU A 28 5.63 -30.64 1.34
CA GLU A 28 6.96 -30.52 1.93
C GLU A 28 7.96 -29.76 1.03
N ASN A 29 7.84 -29.86 -0.30
CA ASN A 29 8.74 -29.23 -1.26
C ASN A 29 8.25 -27.85 -1.74
N PHE A 30 7.02 -27.47 -1.38
CA PHE A 30 6.40 -26.21 -1.79
C PHE A 30 6.77 -25.06 -0.84
N ILE A 31 6.96 -25.35 0.45
CA ILE A 31 7.28 -24.35 1.49
C ILE A 31 8.60 -23.63 1.20
N PRO A 32 9.70 -24.33 0.81
CA PRO A 32 10.93 -23.64 0.42
C PRO A 32 10.73 -22.71 -0.79
N GLY A 33 9.95 -23.14 -1.79
CA GLY A 33 9.64 -22.35 -2.98
C GLY A 33 8.82 -21.09 -2.66
N LEU A 34 7.84 -21.19 -1.77
CA LEU A 34 7.03 -20.05 -1.31
C LEU A 34 7.87 -19.03 -0.54
N ILE A 35 8.73 -19.48 0.36
CA ILE A 35 9.59 -18.57 1.15
C ILE A 35 10.58 -17.86 0.23
N ILE A 36 11.23 -18.59 -0.68
CA ILE A 36 12.16 -18.02 -1.66
C ILE A 36 11.41 -17.04 -2.56
N GLY A 37 10.24 -17.40 -3.08
CA GLY A 37 9.42 -16.52 -3.91
C GLY A 37 8.93 -15.27 -3.18
N PHE A 38 8.55 -15.38 -1.91
CA PHE A 38 8.11 -14.25 -1.10
C PHE A 38 9.27 -13.30 -0.76
N ILE A 39 10.43 -13.84 -0.38
CA ILE A 39 11.62 -13.02 -0.12
C ILE A 39 12.12 -12.35 -1.41
N PHE A 40 12.18 -13.07 -2.53
CA PHE A 40 12.62 -12.51 -3.81
C PHE A 40 11.60 -11.50 -4.35
N GLY A 41 10.30 -11.76 -4.17
CA GLY A 41 9.22 -10.84 -4.49
C GLY A 41 9.28 -9.56 -3.66
N LEU A 42 9.43 -9.67 -2.33
CA LEU A 42 9.64 -8.51 -1.46
C LEU A 42 10.95 -7.78 -1.80
N PHE A 43 12.02 -8.50 -2.14
CA PHE A 43 13.30 -7.87 -2.48
C PHE A 43 13.23 -7.12 -3.81
N LEU A 44 12.55 -7.66 -4.83
CA LEU A 44 12.27 -6.95 -6.10
C LEU A 44 11.33 -5.76 -5.89
N ASP A 45 10.32 -5.90 -5.03
CA ASP A 45 9.36 -4.84 -4.71
C ASP A 45 10.03 -3.68 -3.95
N LEU A 46 10.90 -3.98 -2.98
CA LEU A 46 11.73 -2.99 -2.28
C LEU A 46 12.86 -2.42 -3.16
N SER A 47 13.31 -3.17 -4.17
CA SER A 47 14.37 -2.72 -5.11
C SER A 47 13.85 -1.83 -6.23
N ASN A 48 12.55 -1.51 -6.26
CA ASN A 48 12.06 -0.35 -6.99
C ASN A 48 12.14 0.88 -6.07
N PRO A 49 13.21 1.69 -6.11
CA PRO A 49 13.09 3.06 -5.66
C PRO A 49 12.09 3.72 -6.59
N SER A 50 10.86 3.91 -6.12
CA SER A 50 9.93 4.85 -6.73
C SER A 50 10.68 6.17 -6.90
N LYS A 51 11.14 6.42 -8.12
CA LYS A 51 11.75 7.68 -8.54
C LYS A 51 10.66 8.74 -8.57
N ASN A 52 10.25 9.21 -7.40
CA ASN A 52 9.57 10.47 -7.22
C ASN A 52 10.56 11.49 -6.65
N GLN A 53 11.74 11.59 -7.27
CA GLN A 53 12.60 12.75 -7.11
C GLN A 53 12.10 13.89 -8.01
N THR A 54 11.54 14.91 -7.35
CA THR A 54 12.02 16.28 -7.50
C THR A 54 12.12 16.83 -8.93
N LYS A 55 10.99 17.09 -9.59
CA LYS A 55 10.97 18.16 -10.61
C LYS A 55 10.86 19.52 -9.91
N LYS A 56 12.03 20.04 -9.55
CA LYS A 56 12.28 21.46 -9.25
C LYS A 56 11.88 22.26 -10.51
N LYS A 57 10.67 22.82 -10.54
CA LYS A 57 10.33 23.85 -11.51
C LYS A 57 10.65 25.18 -10.86
N ASN A 58 11.71 25.83 -11.32
CA ASN A 58 11.93 27.25 -11.08
C ASN A 58 10.76 27.99 -11.72
N PHE A 59 9.76 28.36 -10.92
CA PHE A 59 8.72 29.29 -11.35
C PHE A 59 8.90 30.59 -10.56
N LEU A 60 9.01 31.66 -11.33
CA LEU A 60 9.19 33.05 -10.94
C LEU A 60 8.22 33.49 -9.83
N PRO A 61 8.52 34.56 -9.07
CA PRO A 61 7.71 35.02 -7.94
C PRO A 61 6.43 35.69 -8.45
N GLY A 62 5.43 34.88 -8.76
CA GLY A 62 4.09 35.32 -9.11
C GLY A 62 3.23 35.41 -7.86
N LYS A 63 3.35 36.54 -7.15
CA LYS A 63 2.35 37.15 -6.24
C LYS A 63 1.35 36.15 -5.62
N SER A 64 1.73 35.55 -4.49
CA SER A 64 0.77 34.92 -3.58
C SER A 64 -0.28 35.96 -3.21
N GLN A 65 -1.52 35.76 -3.65
CA GLN A 65 -2.66 36.38 -2.97
C GLN A 65 -2.70 35.78 -1.56
N GLN A 66 -2.02 36.45 -0.63
CA GLN A 66 -2.27 36.32 0.79
C GLN A 66 -3.68 36.88 1.03
N GLN A 67 -4.69 36.05 0.85
CA GLN A 67 -5.86 36.19 1.70
C GLN A 67 -5.41 35.72 3.08
N SER A 68 -5.05 36.70 3.91
CA SER A 68 -4.93 36.55 5.34
C SER A 68 -6.27 36.04 5.87
N LEU A 69 -6.37 34.71 6.03
CA LEU A 69 -7.39 34.08 6.83
C LEU A 69 -7.03 34.35 8.30
N GLU A 70 -7.33 35.57 8.73
CA GLU A 70 -7.54 35.92 10.13
C GLU A 70 -8.82 35.21 10.59
N ASP A 71 -8.69 33.96 11.03
CA ASP A 71 -9.76 33.25 11.72
C ASP A 71 -9.10 32.27 12.70
N GLY A 72 -9.03 32.69 13.96
CA GLY A 72 -8.20 32.09 15.00
C GLY A 72 -8.47 30.60 15.21
N ASP A 73 -7.41 29.85 15.52
CA ASP A 73 -7.41 28.52 16.14
C ASP A 73 -8.49 27.52 15.71
N LYS A 74 -8.99 27.60 14.47
CA LYS A 74 -9.96 26.62 13.97
C LYS A 74 -9.22 25.33 13.64
N GLU A 75 -9.43 24.33 14.48
CA GLU A 75 -8.94 22.97 14.26
C GLU A 75 -9.57 22.38 12.99
N LEU A 76 -8.76 22.24 11.94
CA LEU A 76 -9.18 21.59 10.70
C LEU A 76 -9.17 20.07 10.85
N LYS A 77 -10.22 19.40 10.37
CA LYS A 77 -10.35 17.95 10.38
C LYS A 77 -11.14 17.42 9.18
N MET A 78 -10.85 16.19 8.79
CA MET A 78 -11.59 15.47 7.76
C MET A 78 -12.56 14.50 8.45
N VAL A 79 -13.85 14.59 8.12
CA VAL A 79 -14.89 13.76 8.74
C VAL A 79 -15.50 12.86 7.68
N PHE A 80 -15.57 11.55 7.97
CA PHE A 80 -16.19 10.54 7.12
C PHE A 80 -17.48 10.05 7.77
N VAL A 81 -18.58 10.13 7.03
CA VAL A 81 -19.88 9.62 7.49
C VAL A 81 -20.12 8.24 6.89
N VAL A 82 -20.29 7.23 7.75
CA VAL A 82 -20.45 5.83 7.33
C VAL A 82 -21.86 5.35 7.62
N ARG A 83 -22.52 4.87 6.56
CA ARG A 83 -23.85 4.26 6.60
C ARG A 83 -23.86 2.89 7.28
N GLN A 84 -24.67 2.74 8.32
CA GLN A 84 -24.83 1.49 9.08
C GLN A 84 -25.80 0.50 8.42
N ASP A 85 -26.78 0.97 7.65
CA ASP A 85 -27.75 0.13 6.93
C ASP A 85 -27.10 -0.80 5.90
N LEU A 86 -25.90 -0.45 5.42
CA LEU A 86 -25.13 -1.27 4.47
C LEU A 86 -24.41 -2.46 5.11
N LYS A 87 -24.43 -2.58 6.44
CA LYS A 87 -23.81 -3.69 7.21
C LYS A 87 -22.37 -4.01 6.77
N MET A 88 -21.58 -2.96 6.51
CA MET A 88 -20.20 -3.12 6.08
C MET A 88 -19.32 -3.60 7.24
N GLY A 89 -18.47 -4.60 6.99
CA GLY A 89 -17.43 -5.00 7.94
C GLY A 89 -16.33 -3.94 8.05
N ALA A 90 -15.56 -3.97 9.16
CA ALA A 90 -14.53 -2.98 9.46
C ALA A 90 -13.51 -2.76 8.33
N GLY A 91 -13.07 -3.83 7.66
CA GLY A 91 -12.14 -3.72 6.52
C GLY A 91 -12.72 -2.94 5.33
N LYS A 92 -14.01 -3.14 5.03
CA LYS A 92 -14.69 -2.42 3.96
C LYS A 92 -14.90 -0.95 4.33
N ILE A 93 -15.26 -0.68 5.58
CA ILE A 93 -15.36 0.69 6.11
C ILE A 93 -14.01 1.41 5.97
N ALA A 94 -12.91 0.80 6.45
CA ALA A 94 -11.57 1.36 6.37
C ALA A 94 -11.16 1.67 4.92
N SER A 95 -11.39 0.73 4.00
CA SER A 95 -11.10 0.92 2.58
C SER A 95 -11.88 2.08 1.96
N GLN A 96 -13.17 2.23 2.29
CA GLN A 96 -13.99 3.33 1.77
C GLN A 96 -13.57 4.69 2.34
N CYS A 97 -13.30 4.77 3.64
CA CYS A 97 -12.75 5.98 4.25
C CYS A 97 -11.39 6.36 3.66
N ALA A 98 -10.52 5.38 3.41
CA ALA A 98 -9.23 5.62 2.74
C ALA A 98 -9.43 6.16 1.32
N HIS A 99 -10.33 5.57 0.53
CA HIS A 99 -10.66 6.04 -0.80
C HIS A 99 -11.16 7.49 -0.78
N ALA A 100 -12.14 7.79 0.09
CA ALA A 100 -12.67 9.14 0.26
C ALA A 100 -11.56 10.14 0.67
N ALA A 101 -10.68 9.75 1.60
CA ALA A 101 -9.57 10.59 2.06
C ALA A 101 -8.64 10.97 0.90
N THR A 102 -8.26 9.99 0.08
CA THR A 102 -7.38 10.22 -1.07
C THR A 102 -8.05 11.06 -2.16
N GLY A 103 -9.37 10.87 -2.37
CA GLY A 103 -10.16 11.69 -3.29
C GLY A 103 -10.21 13.16 -2.84
N MET A 104 -10.57 13.40 -1.58
CA MET A 104 -10.58 14.75 -1.00
C MET A 104 -9.19 15.40 -1.05
N TYR A 105 -8.13 14.64 -0.72
CA TYR A 105 -6.76 15.15 -0.82
C TYR A 105 -6.42 15.58 -2.24
N ALA A 106 -6.70 14.72 -3.24
CA ALA A 106 -6.45 15.02 -4.65
C ALA A 106 -7.27 16.19 -5.19
N GLU A 107 -8.45 16.46 -4.63
CA GLU A 107 -9.25 17.64 -4.99
C GLU A 107 -8.72 18.91 -4.32
N LEU A 108 -8.50 18.86 -3.00
CA LEU A 108 -8.02 20.00 -2.19
C LEU A 108 -6.61 20.41 -2.56
N ILE A 109 -5.83 19.49 -3.13
CA ILE A 109 -4.58 19.83 -3.79
C ILE A 109 -4.97 20.93 -4.83
N TYR A 110 -5.84 20.64 -5.78
CA TYR A 110 -6.42 21.54 -6.79
C TYR A 110 -6.88 22.92 -6.24
N SER A 111 -7.83 22.83 -5.33
CA SER A 111 -8.78 23.91 -5.06
C SER A 111 -8.44 24.74 -3.83
N HIS A 112 -7.89 24.14 -2.76
CA HIS A 112 -7.75 24.77 -1.44
C HIS A 112 -6.41 24.45 -0.78
N ARG A 113 -5.32 24.76 -1.49
CA ARG A 113 -3.91 24.52 -1.10
C ARG A 113 -3.55 24.95 0.32
N ILE A 114 -3.98 26.15 0.73
CA ILE A 114 -3.62 26.75 2.02
C ILE A 114 -4.30 25.98 3.15
N LEU A 115 -5.61 25.72 3.01
CA LEU A 115 -6.40 24.95 3.97
C LEU A 115 -5.87 23.52 4.11
N LEU A 116 -5.52 22.88 2.99
CA LEU A 116 -4.92 21.54 3.01
C LEU A 116 -3.61 21.53 3.82
N ARG A 117 -2.75 22.53 3.62
CA ARG A 117 -1.47 22.65 4.35
C ARG A 117 -1.68 22.89 5.85
N GLN A 118 -2.68 23.69 6.23
CA GLN A 118 -3.02 23.89 7.63
C GLN A 118 -3.48 22.57 8.27
N TRP A 119 -4.35 21.81 7.60
CA TRP A 119 -4.78 20.49 8.08
C TRP A 119 -3.61 19.51 8.19
N GLU A 120 -2.66 19.53 7.25
CA GLU A 120 -1.42 18.75 7.33
C GLU A 120 -0.56 19.12 8.54
N GLN A 121 -0.43 20.41 8.84
CA GLN A 121 0.30 20.92 10.00
C GLN A 121 -0.37 20.54 11.33
N SER A 122 -1.69 20.37 11.33
CA SER A 122 -2.47 19.89 12.49
C SER A 122 -2.40 18.36 12.70
N GLY A 123 -1.53 17.64 11.99
CA GLY A 123 -1.40 16.19 12.12
C GLY A 123 -2.43 15.37 11.32
N GLN A 124 -3.08 16.01 10.35
CA GLN A 124 -4.02 15.36 9.43
C GLN A 124 -5.19 14.60 10.10
N PRO A 125 -5.91 15.19 11.08
CA PRO A 125 -6.93 14.48 11.84
C PRO A 125 -8.07 14.00 10.94
N LYS A 126 -8.47 12.74 11.17
CA LYS A 126 -9.51 12.00 10.43
C LYS A 126 -10.48 11.38 11.43
N ILE A 127 -11.76 11.74 11.34
CA ILE A 127 -12.81 11.25 12.22
C ILE A 127 -13.80 10.45 11.40
N VAL A 128 -14.13 9.25 11.85
CA VAL A 128 -15.19 8.43 11.25
C VAL A 128 -16.40 8.48 12.17
N VAL A 129 -17.52 8.95 11.65
CA VAL A 129 -18.83 8.95 12.32
C VAL A 129 -19.80 8.07 11.57
N THR A 130 -20.92 7.72 12.21
CA THR A 130 -21.90 6.80 11.65
C THR A 130 -23.25 7.46 11.48
N CYS A 131 -23.99 7.08 10.44
CA CYS A 131 -25.39 7.43 10.25
C CYS A 131 -26.21 6.16 9.99
N LYS A 132 -27.52 6.21 10.28
CA LYS A 132 -28.42 5.06 10.15
C LYS A 132 -28.65 4.69 8.69
N ASN A 133 -28.85 5.69 7.83
CA ASN A 133 -29.23 5.50 6.43
C ASN A 133 -28.80 6.68 5.55
N GLN A 134 -29.09 6.57 4.26
CA GLN A 134 -28.77 7.59 3.26
C GLN A 134 -29.42 8.95 3.52
N GLN A 135 -30.65 8.98 4.04
CA GLN A 135 -31.36 10.23 4.31
C GLN A 135 -30.66 11.02 5.41
N GLU A 136 -30.29 10.37 6.52
CA GLU A 136 -29.54 11.01 7.60
C GLU A 136 -28.16 11.50 7.12
N MET A 137 -27.51 10.76 6.21
CA MET A 137 -26.26 11.19 5.59
C MET A 137 -26.42 12.53 4.83
N TYR A 138 -27.48 12.68 4.04
CA TYR A 138 -27.77 13.95 3.34
C TYR A 138 -28.16 15.08 4.30
N GLU A 139 -28.84 14.77 5.40
CA GLU A 139 -29.16 15.75 6.44
C GLU A 139 -27.88 16.27 7.13
N GLN A 140 -26.90 15.39 7.37
CA GLN A 140 -25.59 15.78 7.89
C GLN A 140 -24.82 16.67 6.91
N ASP A 141 -24.81 16.31 5.61
CA ASP A 141 -24.16 17.07 4.54
C ASP A 141 -24.70 18.51 4.43
N LYS A 142 -26.04 18.65 4.41
CA LYS A 142 -26.72 19.95 4.38
C LYS A 142 -26.45 20.83 5.59
N ARG A 143 -26.21 20.22 6.76
CA ARG A 143 -25.89 20.97 7.99
C ARG A 143 -24.43 21.47 8.00
N SER A 144 -23.55 20.81 7.24
CA SER A 144 -22.13 21.15 7.16
C SER A 144 -21.77 22.12 6.03
N SER A 145 -22.64 22.25 5.02
CA SER A 145 -22.52 23.21 3.91
C SER A 145 -23.05 24.58 4.30
#